data_AF-A0A397UQ59-F1
#
_entry.id   AF-A0A397UQ59-F1
#
_cell.length_a   1.000
_cell.length_b   1.000
_cell.length_c   1.000
_cell.angle_alpha   90.00
_cell.angle_beta   90.00
_cell.angle_gamma   90.00
#
_symmetry.space_group_name_H-M   'P 1'
#
loop_
_entity.id
_entity.type
_entity.pdbx_description
1 polymer ?
#
loop_
_entity_poly.entity_id
_entity_poly.type
_entity_poly.pdbx_seq_one_letter_code
_entity_poly.pdbx_strand_id
1 'polypeptide(L)'
;MTVMLKNAIKYRIQDLQITNICYTSKQQDEAYNSGATQRIIRIVEIPVDPIDSSTKKFGLSLPLAPILHSLLCKISAKEQQKWIIPPSTEGRGLQEVTINDKFAKFSEALFIANRHARKEAQQYALMREKFAQKEKEEKERC
;
A
#
# COMPACT_ATOMS: atom_id res chain seq x y z
N MET A 1 25.38 27.02 -25.82
CA MET A 1 24.36 27.06 -24.74
C MET A 1 24.94 27.23 -23.33
N THR A 2 26.23 26.96 -23.09
CA THR A 2 26.87 27.03 -21.77
C THR A 2 27.17 28.44 -21.24
N VAL A 3 27.24 29.44 -22.13
CA VAL A 3 27.55 30.84 -21.77
C VAL A 3 26.36 31.54 -21.11
N MET A 4 25.12 31.21 -21.49
CA MET A 4 23.90 31.80 -20.93
C MET A 4 23.62 31.32 -19.50
N LEU A 5 23.86 30.03 -19.21
CA LEU A 5 23.66 29.48 -17.85
C LEU A 5 24.72 29.97 -16.86
N LYS A 6 25.98 30.12 -17.28
CA LYS A 6 27.05 30.66 -16.41
C LYS A 6 26.79 32.13 -16.03
N ASN A 7 26.20 32.90 -16.95
CA ASN A 7 25.76 34.26 -16.67
C ASN A 7 24.55 34.27 -15.72
N ALA A 8 23.53 33.44 -15.93
CA ALA A 8 22.33 33.40 -15.08
C ALA A 8 22.60 33.05 -13.59
N ILE A 9 23.60 32.19 -13.31
CA ILE A 9 24.01 31.85 -11.94
C ILE A 9 24.81 33.00 -11.30
N LYS A 10 25.61 33.73 -12.09
CA LYS A 10 26.40 34.88 -11.62
C LYS A 10 25.52 36.07 -11.19
N TYR A 11 24.40 36.29 -11.86
CA TYR A 11 23.50 37.43 -11.57
C TYR A 11 22.50 37.18 -10.43
N ARG A 12 22.26 35.93 -9.98
CA ARG A 12 21.30 35.65 -8.89
C ARG A 12 21.85 35.92 -7.48
N ILE A 13 23.17 36.02 -7.33
CA ILE A 13 23.83 36.30 -6.04
C ILE A 13 24.01 37.83 -5.81
N GLN A 14 23.66 38.68 -6.78
CA GLN A 14 24.09 40.08 -6.78
C GLN A 14 23.15 41.08 -6.08
N ASP A 15 21.95 40.70 -5.63
CA ASP A 15 20.98 41.68 -5.09
C ASP A 15 20.55 41.42 -3.63
N LEU A 16 21.49 41.13 -2.73
CA LEU A 16 21.23 41.34 -1.30
C LEU A 16 21.41 42.83 -0.98
N GLN A 17 20.31 43.57 -0.98
CA GLN A 17 20.32 45.01 -0.69
C GLN A 17 20.73 45.24 0.77
N ILE A 18 21.93 45.78 0.99
CA ILE A 18 22.42 46.14 2.32
C ILE A 18 21.70 47.40 2.77
N THR A 19 20.89 47.29 3.82
CA THR A 19 20.19 48.45 4.40
C THR A 19 20.93 48.92 5.66
N ASN A 20 21.34 50.19 5.67
CA ASN A 20 21.90 50.83 6.86
C ASN A 20 20.78 51.56 7.61
N ILE A 21 20.66 51.30 8.91
CA ILE A 21 19.71 51.98 9.79
C ILE A 21 20.47 52.71 10.89
N CYS A 22 20.17 53.99 11.11
CA CYS A 22 20.63 54.72 12.27
C CYS A 22 19.65 54.50 13.44
N TYR A 23 20.14 53.92 14.52
CA TYR A 23 19.38 53.61 15.73
C TYR A 23 19.84 54.46 16.90
N THR A 24 18.90 55.20 17.50
CA THR A 24 19.06 55.88 18.79
C THR A 24 18.54 54.97 19.90
N SER A 25 19.43 54.59 20.82
CA SER A 25 19.04 53.80 22.00
C SER A 25 18.22 54.65 22.96
N LYS A 26 17.22 54.04 23.61
CA LYS A 26 16.47 54.67 24.71
C LYS A 26 17.24 54.68 26.03
N GLN A 27 18.20 53.77 26.20
CA GLN A 27 19.11 53.73 27.34
C GLN A 27 20.39 54.50 26.95
N GLN A 28 20.63 55.64 27.62
CA GLN A 28 21.66 56.62 27.29
C GLN A 28 22.66 56.84 28.45
N ASP A 29 23.13 55.76 29.06
CA ASP A 29 24.22 55.84 30.06
C ASP A 29 25.58 55.72 29.37
N GLU A 30 26.58 56.50 29.82
CA GLU A 30 27.94 56.55 29.25
C GLU A 30 28.67 55.20 29.23
N ALA A 31 28.28 54.28 30.12
CA ALA A 31 28.80 52.92 30.16
C ALA A 31 28.39 52.09 28.92
N TYR A 32 27.32 52.48 28.22
CA TYR A 32 26.82 51.80 27.03
C TYR A 32 27.19 52.56 25.76
N ASN A 33 27.33 51.81 24.65
CA ASN A 33 27.65 52.37 23.32
C ASN A 33 28.97 53.18 23.26
N SER A 34 29.95 52.89 24.12
CA SER A 34 31.22 53.63 24.16
C SER A 34 31.05 55.15 24.24
N GLY A 35 29.96 55.62 24.85
CA GLY A 35 29.60 57.05 24.94
C GLY A 35 28.93 57.66 23.69
N ALA A 36 28.66 56.89 22.63
CA ALA A 36 27.97 57.39 21.45
C ALA A 36 26.44 57.40 21.62
N THR A 37 25.76 58.40 21.05
CA THR A 37 24.29 58.54 21.12
C THR A 37 23.54 57.69 20.10
N GLN A 38 24.20 57.33 18.99
CA GLN A 38 23.61 56.57 17.88
C GLN A 38 24.49 55.37 17.48
N ARG A 39 23.87 54.37 16.87
CA ARG A 39 24.53 53.22 16.23
C ARG A 39 24.06 53.11 14.80
N ILE A 40 24.98 52.79 13.88
CA ILE A 40 24.62 52.45 12.50
C ILE A 40 24.62 50.92 12.40
N ILE A 41 23.47 50.34 12.11
CA ILE A 41 23.28 48.88 11.99
C ILE A 41 23.17 48.54 10.52
N ARG A 42 24.01 47.58 10.08
CA ARG A 42 23.94 46.97 8.75
C ARG A 42 23.03 45.76 8.83
N ILE A 43 21.86 45.86 8.22
CA ILE A 43 20.93 44.75 8.10
C ILE A 43 21.15 44.09 6.74
N VAL A 44 21.37 42.78 6.79
CA VAL A 44 21.52 41.92 5.61
C VAL A 44 20.53 40.77 5.76
N GLU A 45 19.75 40.53 4.72
CA GLU A 45 18.86 39.38 4.64
C GLU A 45 19.69 38.10 4.53
N ILE A 46 19.47 37.15 5.44
CA ILE A 46 20.20 35.89 5.47
C ILE A 46 19.63 34.99 4.38
N PRO A 47 20.46 34.45 3.46
CA PRO A 47 19.99 33.52 2.43
C PRO A 47 19.33 32.29 3.05
N VAL A 48 18.08 32.02 2.66
CA VAL A 48 17.32 30.86 3.14
C VAL A 48 17.70 29.61 2.35
N ASP A 49 18.05 28.53 3.04
CA ASP A 49 18.35 27.23 2.43
C ASP A 49 17.05 26.58 1.88
N PRO A 50 16.98 26.23 0.58
CA PRO A 50 15.83 25.58 -0.01
C PRO A 50 15.41 24.23 0.62
N ILE A 51 16.28 23.55 1.37
CA ILE A 51 15.97 22.25 2.00
C ILE A 51 15.67 22.34 3.51
N ASP A 52 15.90 23.49 4.14
CA ASP A 52 15.59 23.65 5.55
C ASP A 52 14.08 23.82 5.75
N SER A 53 13.44 22.78 6.32
CA SER A 53 12.00 22.74 6.56
C SER A 53 11.59 23.26 7.95
N SER A 54 12.53 23.81 8.73
CA SER A 54 12.26 24.30 10.09
C SER A 54 11.40 25.57 10.09
N THR A 55 10.11 25.39 9.85
CA THR A 55 9.08 26.41 10.06
C THR A 55 8.58 26.34 11.49
N LYS A 56 8.50 27.51 12.13
CA LYS A 56 7.94 27.69 13.48
C LYS A 56 6.55 27.07 13.54
N LYS A 57 6.26 26.29 14.59
CA LYS A 57 4.91 25.75 14.83
C LYS A 57 3.94 26.91 15.07
N PHE A 58 3.16 27.29 14.06
CA PHE A 58 2.06 28.23 14.22
C PHE A 58 0.87 27.51 14.86
N GLY A 59 0.88 27.44 16.19
CA GLY A 59 -0.21 26.89 16.98
C GLY A 59 -1.02 28.00 17.65
N LEU A 60 -1.79 28.77 16.88
CA LEU A 60 -2.90 29.54 17.45
C LEU A 60 -4.16 28.71 17.24
N SER A 61 -4.46 27.84 18.22
CA SER A 61 -5.81 27.28 18.31
C SER A 61 -6.74 28.45 18.57
N LEU A 62 -7.47 28.86 17.54
CA LEU A 62 -8.65 29.70 17.71
C LEU A 62 -9.54 29.06 18.77
N PRO A 63 -10.23 29.85 19.61
CA PRO A 63 -11.20 29.28 20.54
C PRO A 63 -12.21 28.48 19.71
N LEU A 64 -12.31 27.17 20.01
CA LEU A 64 -13.22 26.27 19.29
C LEU A 64 -14.63 26.82 19.44
N ALA A 65 -15.32 27.02 18.31
CA ALA A 65 -16.69 27.48 18.32
C ALA A 65 -17.56 26.50 19.13
N PRO A 66 -18.49 27.00 19.97
CA PRO A 66 -19.32 26.14 20.80
C PRO A 66 -20.24 25.29 19.91
N ILE A 67 -20.15 23.98 20.05
CA ILE A 67 -21.01 23.05 19.33
C ILE A 67 -22.32 22.93 20.11
N LEU A 68 -23.37 23.57 19.60
CA LEU A 68 -24.71 23.54 20.19
C LEU A 68 -25.44 22.25 19.81
N HIS A 69 -25.10 21.15 20.49
CA HIS A 69 -25.81 19.88 20.36
C HIS A 69 -27.18 19.93 21.05
N SER A 70 -28.12 19.12 20.55
CA SER A 70 -29.24 18.69 21.38
C SER A 70 -28.74 17.81 22.54
N LEU A 71 -29.53 17.71 23.61
CA LEU A 71 -29.22 16.80 24.72
C LEU A 71 -28.97 15.39 24.18
N LEU A 72 -27.92 14.74 24.68
CA LEU A 72 -27.49 13.43 24.20
C LEU A 72 -28.67 12.44 24.21
N CYS A 73 -29.02 11.94 23.03
CA CYS A 73 -29.94 10.83 22.90
C CYS A 73 -29.31 9.61 23.59
N LYS A 74 -30.00 9.04 24.58
CA LYS A 74 -29.57 7.79 25.22
C LYS A 74 -29.72 6.66 24.22
N ILE A 75 -28.60 6.13 23.74
CA ILE A 75 -28.61 4.95 22.88
C ILE A 75 -29.19 3.76 23.66
N SER A 76 -30.06 3.00 23.01
CA SER A 76 -30.61 1.78 23.61
C SER A 76 -29.57 0.65 23.58
N ALA A 77 -29.53 -0.20 24.60
CA ALA A 77 -28.58 -1.33 24.65
C ALA A 77 -28.68 -2.26 23.43
N LYS A 78 -29.90 -2.46 22.90
CA LYS A 78 -30.14 -3.27 21.68
C LYS A 78 -29.55 -2.62 20.43
N GLU A 79 -29.64 -1.30 20.34
CA GLU A 79 -29.12 -0.54 19.21
C GLU A 79 -27.60 -0.60 19.22
N GLN A 80 -26.98 -0.37 20.37
CA GLN A 80 -25.53 -0.47 20.51
C GLN A 80 -25.01 -1.85 20.11
N GLN A 81 -25.67 -2.94 20.53
CA GLN A 81 -25.28 -4.30 20.15
C GLN A 81 -25.34 -4.54 18.63
N LYS A 82 -26.33 -3.98 17.94
CA LYS A 82 -26.47 -4.11 16.48
C LYS A 82 -25.32 -3.43 15.73
N TRP A 83 -24.76 -2.36 16.29
CA TRP A 83 -23.64 -1.61 15.71
C TRP A 83 -22.26 -2.12 16.13
N ILE A 84 -22.18 -3.20 16.91
CA ILE A 84 -20.90 -3.86 17.20
C ILE A 84 -20.41 -4.55 15.92
N ILE A 85 -19.29 -4.08 15.38
CA ILE A 85 -18.63 -4.69 14.23
C ILE A 85 -17.91 -5.96 14.71
N PRO A 86 -18.26 -7.16 14.19
CA PRO A 86 -17.59 -8.39 14.59
C PRO A 86 -16.14 -8.44 14.11
N PRO A 87 -15.24 -9.12 14.84
CA PRO A 87 -13.89 -9.39 14.34
C PRO A 87 -13.96 -10.20 13.04
N SER A 88 -12.97 -10.04 12.18
CA SER A 88 -12.93 -10.74 10.89
C SER A 88 -12.96 -12.26 11.10
N THR A 89 -14.04 -12.91 10.67
CA THR A 89 -14.21 -14.37 10.68
C THR A 89 -14.22 -14.89 9.26
N GLU A 90 -13.55 -16.04 9.03
CA GLU A 90 -13.63 -16.73 7.74
C GLU A 90 -15.04 -17.33 7.58
N GLY A 91 -15.83 -16.78 6.66
CA GLY A 91 -17.23 -17.18 6.38
C GLY A 91 -17.39 -18.60 5.79
N ARG A 92 -16.46 -19.52 6.04
CA ARG A 92 -16.43 -20.88 5.48
C ARG A 92 -17.58 -21.78 5.95
N GLY A 93 -18.34 -21.36 6.95
CA GLY A 93 -19.53 -22.07 7.44
C GLY A 93 -20.87 -21.61 6.86
N LEU A 94 -20.88 -20.58 6.00
CA LEU A 94 -22.13 -20.07 5.40
C LEU A 94 -22.53 -20.77 4.09
N GLN A 95 -21.62 -21.49 3.43
CA GLN A 95 -21.93 -22.18 2.19
C GLN A 95 -22.27 -23.64 2.46
N GLU A 96 -23.52 -24.02 2.17
CA GLU A 96 -23.93 -25.41 2.15
C GLU A 96 -23.29 -26.12 0.94
N VAL A 97 -22.48 -27.15 1.21
CA VAL A 97 -21.83 -27.94 0.16
C VAL A 97 -22.80 -29.01 -0.33
N THR A 98 -23.60 -28.67 -1.34
CA THR A 98 -24.54 -29.60 -1.97
C THR A 98 -23.89 -30.25 -3.20
N ILE A 99 -23.86 -31.59 -3.25
CA ILE A 99 -23.29 -32.36 -4.37
C ILE A 99 -24.41 -32.83 -5.30
N ASN A 100 -24.21 -32.72 -6.61
CA ASN A 100 -25.17 -33.13 -7.63
C ASN A 100 -25.13 -34.65 -7.89
N ASP A 101 -26.28 -35.32 -7.89
CA ASP A 101 -26.43 -36.77 -8.17
C ASP A 101 -25.89 -37.22 -9.53
N LYS A 102 -25.77 -36.30 -10.50
CA LYS A 102 -25.12 -36.60 -11.80
C LYS A 102 -23.68 -37.06 -11.63
N PHE A 103 -22.97 -36.57 -10.61
CA PHE A 103 -21.60 -37.01 -10.32
C PHE A 103 -21.55 -38.48 -9.90
N ALA A 104 -22.54 -38.96 -9.13
CA ALA A 104 -22.62 -40.37 -8.76
C ALA A 104 -22.79 -41.26 -10.00
N LYS A 105 -23.78 -40.94 -10.85
CA LYS A 105 -24.04 -41.67 -12.10
C LYS A 105 -22.84 -41.68 -13.04
N PHE A 106 -22.13 -40.55 -13.14
CA PHE A 106 -20.93 -40.43 -13.96
C PHE A 106 -19.79 -41.31 -13.44
N SER A 107 -19.55 -41.31 -12.12
CA SER A 107 -18.49 -42.13 -11.51
C SER A 107 -18.73 -43.63 -11.69
N GLU A 108 -19.99 -44.06 -11.62
CA GLU A 108 -20.37 -45.45 -11.86
C GLU A 108 -20.14 -45.86 -13.32
N ALA A 109 -20.56 -45.01 -14.26
CA ALA A 109 -20.35 -45.25 -15.69
C ALA A 109 -18.87 -45.41 -16.04
N LEU A 110 -18.01 -44.54 -15.49
CA LEU A 110 -16.55 -44.64 -15.67
C LEU A 110 -15.97 -45.93 -15.08
N PHE A 111 -16.45 -46.35 -13.91
CA PHE A 111 -15.99 -47.59 -13.28
C PHE A 111 -16.32 -48.81 -14.14
N ILE A 112 -17.54 -48.88 -14.68
CA ILE A 112 -17.97 -49.95 -15.57
C ILE A 112 -17.18 -49.95 -16.87
N ALA A 113 -16.99 -48.78 -17.48
CA ALA A 113 -16.22 -48.63 -18.72
C ALA A 113 -14.76 -49.09 -18.54
N ASN A 114 -14.11 -48.70 -17.45
CA ASN A 114 -12.73 -49.10 -17.16
C ASN A 114 -12.61 -50.62 -16.93
N ARG A 115 -13.58 -51.22 -16.23
CA ARG A 115 -13.64 -52.69 -16.08
C ARG A 115 -13.79 -53.39 -17.44
N HIS A 116 -14.62 -52.84 -18.32
CA HIS A 116 -14.82 -53.41 -19.65
C HIS A 116 -13.54 -53.33 -20.50
N ALA A 117 -12.91 -52.16 -20.56
CA ALA A 117 -11.68 -51.94 -21.31
C ALA A 117 -10.55 -52.89 -20.85
N ARG A 118 -10.42 -53.12 -19.54
CA ARG A 118 -9.43 -54.06 -18.99
C ARG A 118 -9.71 -55.50 -19.39
N LYS A 119 -10.98 -55.93 -19.37
CA LYS A 119 -11.37 -57.28 -19.80
C LYS A 119 -11.07 -57.50 -21.27
N GLU A 120 -11.39 -56.53 -22.12
CA GLU A 120 -11.08 -56.60 -23.54
C GLU A 120 -9.58 -56.70 -23.76
N ALA A 121 -8.78 -55.84 -23.11
CA ALA A 121 -7.32 -55.89 -23.21
C ALA A 121 -6.76 -57.26 -22.79
N GLN A 122 -7.27 -57.86 -21.71
CA GLN A 122 -6.90 -59.21 -21.28
C GLN A 122 -7.28 -60.27 -22.31
N GLN A 123 -8.50 -60.20 -22.86
CA GLN A 123 -8.96 -61.13 -23.89
C GLN A 123 -8.11 -61.04 -25.16
N TYR A 124 -7.78 -59.83 -25.62
CA TYR A 124 -6.88 -59.61 -26.75
C TYR A 124 -5.47 -60.14 -26.49
N ALA A 125 -4.92 -59.93 -25.29
CA ALA A 125 -3.61 -60.46 -24.92
C ALA A 125 -3.58 -61.99 -24.97
N LEU A 126 -4.58 -62.64 -24.36
CA LEU A 126 -4.71 -64.11 -24.37
C LEU A 126 -4.89 -64.68 -25.78
N MET A 127 -5.72 -64.04 -26.61
CA MET A 127 -5.88 -64.45 -28.01
C MET A 127 -4.57 -64.33 -28.78
N ARG A 128 -3.85 -63.21 -28.61
CA ARG A 128 -2.55 -62.98 -29.25
C ARG A 128 -1.52 -64.05 -28.88
N GLU A 129 -1.46 -64.42 -27.60
CA GLU A 129 -0.58 -65.50 -27.13
C GLU A 129 -0.95 -66.86 -27.74
N LYS A 130 -2.25 -67.20 -27.79
CA LYS A 130 -2.73 -68.44 -28.42
C LYS A 130 -2.40 -68.51 -29.91
N PHE A 131 -2.56 -67.40 -30.64
CA PHE A 131 -2.17 -67.35 -32.06
C PHE A 131 -0.66 -67.53 -32.23
N ALA A 132 0.15 -66.88 -31.39
CA ALA A 132 1.60 -67.04 -31.43
C ALA A 132 2.07 -68.46 -31.06
N GLN A 133 1.38 -69.15 -30.14
CA GLN A 133 1.63 -70.55 -29.82
C GLN A 133 1.36 -71.46 -31.02
N LYS A 134 0.19 -71.30 -31.66
CA LYS A 134 -0.16 -72.07 -32.88
C LYS A 134 0.85 -71.86 -34.01
N GLU A 135 1.29 -70.62 -34.24
CA GLU A 135 2.29 -70.32 -35.26
C GLU A 135 3.64 -70.98 -34.97
N LYS A 136 4.05 -71.08 -33.69
CA LYS A 136 5.27 -71.80 -33.29
C LYS A 136 5.12 -73.31 -33.48
N GLU A 137 4.00 -73.88 -33.02
CA GLU A 137 3.71 -75.31 -33.20
C GLU A 137 3.68 -75.73 -34.68
N GLU A 138 3.14 -74.88 -35.57
CA GLU A 138 3.15 -75.11 -37.01
C GLU A 138 4.56 -75.05 -37.60
N LYS A 139 5.40 -74.11 -37.15
CA LYS A 139 6.81 -74.02 -37.58
C LYS A 139 7.66 -75.20 -37.12
N GLU A 140 7.40 -75.78 -35.95
CA GLU A 140 8.12 -76.94 -35.42
C GLU A 140 7.72 -78.28 -36.06
N ARG A 141 6.58 -78.32 -36.78
CA ARG A 141 6.07 -79.53 -37.45
C ARG A 141 6.60 -79.74 -38.87
N CYS A 142 7.29 -78.74 -39.45
CA CYS A 142 7.94 -78.80 -40.76
C CYS A 142 9.44 -79.04 -40.61
#